data_AF-A0A369Z4S1-F1
#
_entry.id   AF-A0A369Z4S1-F1
#
_cell.length_a   1.000
_cell.length_b   1.000
_cell.length_c   1.000
_cell.angle_alpha   90.00
_cell.angle_beta   90.00
_cell.angle_gamma   90.00
#
_symmetry.space_group_name_H-M   'P 1'
#
loop_
_entity.id
_entity.type
_entity.pdbx_description
1 polymer ?
#
loop_
_entity_poly.entity_id
_entity_poly.type
_entity_poly.pdbx_seq_one_letter_code
_entity_poly.pdbx_strand_id
1 'polypeptide(L)'
;MSDVKGKSTSGRGLTPKQEKFCQLYIELGNASEAYRQSYDCQDMKPESINRLAKKELDKIKIRSRVDVLQQEHRQRHNLTVDNIIADLQEYRDICMGRKPLTITTVVKNAQEGTAQSVNTECFVFE
;
A
#
# COMPACT_ATOMS: atom_id res chain seq x y z
N MET A 1 2.35 6.68 -39.05
CA MET A 1 2.93 5.67 -38.13
C MET A 1 3.57 6.41 -36.98
N SER A 2 3.25 5.98 -35.77
CA SER A 2 3.24 6.74 -34.53
C SER A 2 4.60 6.76 -33.83
N ASP A 3 5.34 7.86 -33.97
CA ASP A 3 6.48 8.18 -33.10
C ASP A 3 5.99 8.78 -31.78
N VAL A 4 5.55 7.92 -30.85
CA VAL A 4 5.35 8.31 -29.45
C VAL A 4 6.74 8.40 -28.82
N LYS A 5 7.37 9.58 -28.93
CA LYS A 5 8.50 9.99 -28.11
C LYS A 5 8.08 9.91 -26.65
N GLY A 6 8.50 8.82 -25.97
CA GLY A 6 8.30 8.61 -24.55
C GLY A 6 8.78 9.83 -23.77
N LYS A 7 7.82 10.53 -23.16
CA LYS A 7 8.06 11.73 -22.36
C LYS A 7 8.91 11.32 -21.16
N SER A 8 10.17 11.75 -21.17
CA SER A 8 11.13 11.60 -20.08
C SER A 8 10.51 12.10 -18.77
N THR A 9 10.18 11.18 -17.86
CA THR A 9 9.87 11.49 -16.45
C THR A 9 11.18 11.79 -15.70
N SER A 10 11.95 12.76 -16.20
CA SER A 10 13.21 13.22 -15.62
C SER A 10 12.98 14.17 -14.45
N GLY A 11 12.47 13.65 -13.34
CA GLY A 11 12.57 14.34 -12.05
C GLY A 11 13.83 13.99 -11.26
N ARG A 12 14.52 12.87 -11.58
CA ARG A 12 15.53 12.26 -10.68
C ARG A 12 16.78 11.69 -11.35
N GLY A 13 17.03 11.99 -12.63
CA GLY A 13 18.24 11.53 -13.34
C GLY A 13 18.38 10.01 -13.44
N LEU A 14 17.26 9.29 -13.39
CA LEU A 14 17.13 7.85 -13.60
C LEU A 14 16.67 7.59 -15.04
N THR A 15 17.19 6.54 -15.65
CA THR A 15 16.69 6.07 -16.95
C THR A 15 15.33 5.36 -16.78
N PRO A 16 14.49 5.27 -17.82
CA PRO A 16 13.22 4.54 -17.74
C PRO A 16 13.37 3.07 -17.29
N LYS A 17 14.44 2.39 -17.72
CA LYS A 17 14.74 1.02 -17.29
C LYS A 17 15.04 0.93 -15.79
N GLN A 18 15.77 1.89 -15.26
CA GLN A 18 16.09 1.98 -13.84
C GLN A 18 14.87 2.29 -12.98
N GLU A 19 14.00 3.21 -13.43
CA GLU A 19 12.76 3.49 -12.73
C GLU A 19 11.85 2.25 -12.71
N LYS A 20 11.74 1.55 -13.85
CA LYS A 20 11.02 0.27 -13.94
C LYS A 20 11.60 -0.79 -13.00
N PHE A 21 12.92 -0.90 -12.92
CA PHE A 21 13.61 -1.80 -11.98
C PHE A 21 13.22 -1.49 -10.53
N CYS A 22 13.26 -0.22 -10.11
CA CYS A 22 12.87 0.20 -8.77
C CYS A 22 11.42 -0.18 -8.43
N GLN A 23 10.49 0.07 -9.35
CA GLN A 23 9.07 -0.26 -9.16
C GLN A 23 8.86 -1.77 -9.00
N LEU A 24 9.40 -2.57 -9.91
CA LEU A 24 9.30 -4.03 -9.86
C LEU A 24 9.99 -4.63 -8.63
N TYR A 25 11.08 -4.02 -8.15
CA TYR A 25 11.74 -4.49 -6.93
C TYR A 25 10.86 -4.33 -5.69
N ILE A 26 10.13 -3.22 -5.59
CA ILE A 26 9.16 -3.00 -4.50
C ILE A 26 7.99 -3.98 -4.58
N GLU A 27 7.49 -4.25 -5.78
CA GLU A 27 6.35 -5.15 -6.00
C GLU A 27 6.70 -6.63 -5.78
N LEU A 28 7.85 -7.08 -6.30
CA LEU A 28 8.24 -8.50 -6.31
C LEU A 28 9.10 -8.90 -5.11
N GLY A 29 9.78 -7.96 -4.46
CA GLY A 29 10.78 -8.23 -3.42
C GLY A 29 12.02 -8.98 -3.90
N ASN A 30 12.16 -9.21 -5.22
CA ASN A 30 13.25 -9.97 -5.82
C ASN A 30 14.01 -9.14 -6.86
N ALA A 31 15.27 -8.83 -6.55
CA ALA A 31 16.13 -8.03 -7.42
C ALA A 31 16.42 -8.70 -8.77
N SER A 32 16.61 -10.02 -8.80
CA SER A 32 16.95 -10.73 -10.03
C SER A 32 15.77 -10.77 -10.99
N GLU A 33 14.54 -10.95 -10.47
CA GLU A 33 13.32 -10.88 -11.29
C GLU A 33 13.03 -9.47 -11.78
N ALA A 34 13.18 -8.47 -10.89
CA ALA A 34 13.06 -7.08 -11.29
C ALA A 34 14.04 -6.70 -12.41
N TYR A 35 15.28 -7.22 -12.35
CA TYR A 35 16.29 -7.00 -13.39
C TYR A 35 15.92 -7.67 -14.72
N ARG A 36 15.48 -8.94 -14.69
CA ARG A 36 15.00 -9.68 -15.89
C ARG A 36 13.90 -8.94 -16.64
N GLN A 37 12.99 -8.30 -15.92
CA GLN A 37 11.84 -7.64 -16.51
C GLN A 37 12.12 -6.17 -16.93
N SER A 38 13.19 -5.57 -16.41
CA SER A 38 13.57 -4.17 -16.70
C SER A 38 14.65 -4.05 -17.77
N TYR A 39 15.49 -5.07 -17.94
CA TYR A 39 16.58 -5.12 -18.90
C TYR A 39 16.44 -6.28 -19.88
N ASP A 40 17.10 -6.16 -21.02
CA ASP A 40 17.17 -7.27 -21.98
C ASP A 40 18.15 -8.32 -21.45
N CYS A 41 17.63 -9.52 -21.13
CA CYS A 41 18.35 -10.58 -20.46
C CYS A 41 18.22 -11.94 -21.17
N GLN A 42 17.78 -11.98 -22.44
CA GLN A 42 17.42 -13.22 -23.14
C GLN A 42 18.54 -14.27 -23.17
N ASP A 43 19.79 -13.83 -23.33
CA ASP A 43 20.97 -14.72 -23.40
C ASP A 43 21.84 -14.70 -22.13
N MET A 44 21.32 -14.15 -21.04
CA MET A 44 22.09 -13.96 -19.81
C MET A 44 21.94 -15.14 -18.86
N LYS A 45 23.08 -15.65 -18.36
CA LYS A 45 23.07 -16.66 -17.30
C LYS A 45 22.46 -16.12 -16.00
N PRO A 46 21.75 -16.94 -15.21
CA PRO A 46 21.14 -16.52 -13.94
C PRO A 46 22.12 -15.87 -12.97
N GLU A 47 23.36 -16.35 -12.90
CA GLU A 47 24.41 -15.84 -12.01
C GLU A 47 24.84 -14.43 -12.41
N SER A 48 24.93 -14.17 -13.72
CA SER A 48 25.22 -12.84 -14.26
C SER A 48 24.11 -11.84 -13.93
N ILE A 49 22.85 -12.26 -14.06
CA ILE A 49 21.68 -11.46 -13.71
C ILE A 49 21.71 -11.11 -12.23
N ASN A 50 21.94 -12.09 -11.35
CA ASN A 50 22.00 -11.87 -9.91
C ASN A 50 23.07 -10.83 -9.54
N ARG A 51 24.29 -10.98 -10.10
CA ARG A 51 25.39 -10.05 -9.85
C ARG A 51 25.08 -8.63 -10.36
N LEU A 52 24.45 -8.52 -11.53
CA LEU A 52 24.09 -7.22 -12.10
C LEU A 52 22.93 -6.55 -11.37
N ALA A 53 21.93 -7.31 -10.97
CA ALA A 53 20.82 -6.83 -10.15
C ALA A 53 21.32 -6.27 -8.82
N LYS A 54 22.24 -6.99 -8.14
CA LYS A 54 22.92 -6.50 -6.94
C LYS A 54 23.67 -5.19 -7.22
N LYS A 55 24.48 -5.17 -8.28
CA LYS A 55 25.24 -3.97 -8.68
C LYS A 55 24.33 -2.78 -9.00
N GLU A 56 23.14 -3.01 -9.57
CA GLU A 56 22.16 -1.97 -9.84
C GLU A 56 21.58 -1.41 -8.54
N LEU A 57 21.23 -2.27 -7.58
CA LEU A 57 20.75 -1.85 -6.25
C LEU A 57 21.79 -1.06 -5.44
N ASP A 58 23.07 -1.38 -5.59
CA ASP A 58 24.15 -0.69 -4.89
C ASP A 58 24.39 0.75 -5.40
N LYS A 59 23.80 1.13 -6.55
CA LYS A 59 23.90 2.51 -7.04
C LYS A 59 23.09 3.44 -6.13
N ILE A 60 23.74 4.50 -5.66
CA ILE A 60 23.14 5.51 -4.75
C ILE A 60 21.78 6.02 -5.27
N LYS A 61 21.68 6.35 -6.56
CA LYS A 61 20.43 6.84 -7.17
C LYS A 61 19.28 5.83 -7.11
N ILE A 62 19.58 4.54 -7.26
CA ILE A 62 18.61 3.45 -7.21
C ILE A 62 18.16 3.24 -5.77
N ARG A 63 19.11 3.13 -4.83
CA ARG A 63 18.82 3.02 -3.40
C ARG A 63 17.93 4.16 -2.92
N SER A 64 18.29 5.42 -3.22
CA SER A 64 17.46 6.57 -2.86
C SER A 64 16.06 6.52 -3.45
N ARG A 65 15.89 5.99 -4.68
CA ARG A 65 14.56 5.85 -5.28
C ARG A 65 13.72 4.76 -4.61
N VAL A 66 14.34 3.62 -4.29
CA VAL A 66 13.71 2.52 -3.55
C VAL A 66 13.25 3.01 -2.17
N ASP A 67 14.08 3.76 -1.45
CA ASP A 67 13.73 4.30 -0.12
C ASP A 67 12.50 5.22 -0.19
N VAL A 68 12.44 6.09 -1.20
CA VAL A 68 11.28 6.97 -1.45
C VAL A 68 10.03 6.14 -1.72
N LEU A 69 10.11 5.13 -2.59
CA LEU A 69 8.96 4.26 -2.90
C LEU A 69 8.48 3.48 -1.68
N GLN A 70 9.40 2.98 -0.84
CA GLN A 70 9.04 2.34 0.43
C GLN A 70 8.38 3.31 1.40
N GLN A 71 8.84 4.56 1.44
CA GLN A 71 8.20 5.59 2.26
C GLN A 71 6.80 5.93 1.76
N GLU A 72 6.61 6.07 0.44
CA GLU A 72 5.29 6.26 -0.19
C GLU A 72 4.35 5.08 0.13
N HIS A 73 4.84 3.84 0.04
CA HIS A 73 4.07 2.65 0.43
C HIS A 73 3.72 2.64 1.92
N ARG A 74 4.67 2.97 2.81
CA ARG A 74 4.42 3.09 4.25
C ARG A 74 3.39 4.17 4.57
N GLN A 75 3.43 5.31 3.89
CA GLN A 75 2.44 6.38 4.08
C GLN A 75 1.06 5.96 3.57
N ARG A 76 0.96 5.31 2.41
CA ARG A 76 -0.33 4.80 1.89
C ARG A 76 -0.90 3.68 2.74
N HIS A 77 -0.04 2.82 3.29
CA HIS A 77 -0.39 1.70 4.16
C HIS A 77 0.01 1.99 5.60
N ASN A 78 -0.26 3.20 6.10
CA ASN A 78 0.05 3.61 7.47
C ASN A 78 -0.85 2.91 8.51
N LEU A 79 -1.04 1.61 8.34
CA LEU A 79 -1.44 0.64 9.34
C LEU A 79 -0.18 0.31 10.14
N THR A 80 0.02 1.06 11.22
CA THR A 80 1.02 0.66 12.21
C THR A 80 0.50 -0.54 12.99
N VAL A 81 1.42 -1.30 13.58
CA VAL A 81 1.04 -2.36 14.53
C VAL A 81 0.17 -1.79 15.65
N ASP A 82 0.44 -0.55 16.08
CA ASP A 82 -0.34 0.16 17.10
C ASP A 82 -1.78 0.44 16.65
N ASN A 83 -2.01 0.84 15.39
CA ASN A 83 -3.36 1.03 14.86
C ASN A 83 -4.14 -0.29 14.85
N ILE A 84 -3.50 -1.37 14.42
CA ILE A 84 -4.11 -2.71 14.42
C ILE A 84 -4.43 -3.16 15.84
N ILE A 85 -3.53 -2.91 16.80
CA ILE A 85 -3.76 -3.21 18.21
C ILE A 85 -4.93 -2.39 18.75
N ALA A 86 -5.01 -1.10 18.44
CA ALA A 86 -6.11 -0.24 18.87
C ALA A 86 -7.45 -0.72 18.32
N ASP A 87 -7.53 -1.02 17.02
CA ASP A 87 -8.74 -1.56 16.39
C ASP A 87 -9.15 -2.90 17.04
N LEU A 88 -8.20 -3.82 17.24
CA LEU A 88 -8.47 -5.11 17.88
C LEU A 88 -8.89 -4.98 19.34
N GLN A 89 -8.32 -4.04 20.08
CA GLN A 89 -8.73 -3.73 21.46
C GLN A 89 -10.16 -3.19 21.49
N GLU A 90 -10.51 -2.29 20.58
CA GLU A 90 -11.86 -1.77 20.45
C GLU A 90 -12.86 -2.88 20.11
N TYR A 91 -12.55 -3.73 19.13
CA TYR A 91 -13.39 -4.89 18.80
C TYR A 91 -13.54 -5.85 19.97
N ARG A 92 -12.45 -6.13 20.69
CA ARG A 92 -12.50 -6.95 21.90
C ARG A 92 -13.43 -6.33 22.94
N ASP A 93 -13.33 -5.04 23.21
CA ASP A 93 -14.14 -4.39 24.24
C ASP A 93 -15.63 -4.35 23.86
N ILE A 94 -15.94 -4.14 22.58
CA ILE A 94 -17.31 -4.29 22.05
C ILE A 94 -17.82 -5.72 22.26
N CYS A 95 -17.03 -6.73 21.88
CA CYS A 95 -17.42 -8.13 22.01
C CYS A 95 -17.49 -8.63 23.45
N MET A 96 -16.76 -8.01 24.37
CA MET A 96 -16.80 -8.34 25.80
C MET A 96 -17.86 -7.54 26.57
N GLY A 97 -18.71 -6.77 25.88
CA GLY A 97 -19.74 -5.95 26.50
C GLY A 97 -19.20 -4.76 27.32
N ARG A 98 -17.93 -4.39 27.12
CA ARG A 98 -17.28 -3.28 27.84
C ARG A 98 -17.48 -1.94 27.16
N LYS A 99 -17.82 -1.95 25.87
CA LYS A 99 -18.09 -0.75 25.06
C LYS A 99 -19.35 -0.95 24.21
N PRO A 100 -20.30 0.00 24.21
CA PRO A 100 -21.48 -0.07 23.34
C PRO A 100 -21.15 0.35 21.91
N LEU A 101 -21.92 -0.16 20.95
CA LEU A 101 -21.95 0.30 19.57
C LEU A 101 -23.00 1.40 19.40
N THR A 102 -22.64 2.48 18.71
CA THR A 102 -23.63 3.49 18.29
C THR A 102 -24.28 3.05 16.98
N ILE A 103 -25.58 2.80 17.00
CA ILE A 103 -26.38 2.46 15.83
C ILE A 103 -27.42 3.54 15.55
N THR A 104 -27.63 3.89 14.29
CA THR A 104 -28.70 4.81 13.91
C THR A 104 -30.02 4.05 13.78
N THR A 105 -30.96 4.36 14.66
CA THR A 105 -32.31 3.77 14.67
C THR A 105 -33.34 4.80 14.24
N VAL A 106 -34.29 4.38 13.41
CA VAL A 106 -35.42 5.22 13.01
C VAL A 106 -36.56 5.05 14.01
N VAL A 107 -36.83 6.09 14.78
CA VAL A 107 -37.95 6.13 15.73
C VAL A 107 -39.15 6.75 15.01
N LYS A 108 -40.25 6.02 14.92
CA LYS A 108 -41.51 6.48 14.33
C LYS A 108 -42.50 6.83 15.44
N ASN A 109 -42.95 8.08 15.47
CA ASN A 109 -44.04 8.49 16.35
C ASN A 109 -45.36 8.41 15.58
N ALA A 110 -46.20 7.42 15.92
CA ALA A 110 -47.48 7.20 15.26
C ALA A 110 -48.52 8.31 15.54
N GLN A 111 -48.36 9.05 16.65
CA GLN A 111 -49.29 10.13 17.02
C GLN A 111 -49.01 11.43 16.26
N GLU A 112 -47.73 11.72 16.01
CA GLU A 112 -47.29 12.94 15.32
C GLU A 112 -47.05 12.72 13.82
N GLY A 113 -47.07 11.46 13.35
CA GLY A 113 -46.78 11.11 11.95
C GLY A 113 -45.33 11.37 11.54
N THR A 114 -44.41 11.48 12.51
CA THR A 114 -43.01 11.84 12.29
C THR A 114 -42.09 10.61 12.38
N ALA A 115 -41.01 10.63 11.60
CA ALA A 115 -39.93 9.65 11.69
C ALA A 115 -38.61 10.38 11.89
N GLN A 116 -37.91 10.08 12.98
CA GLN A 116 -36.64 10.71 13.32
C GLN A 116 -35.54 9.65 13.40
N SER A 117 -34.37 9.96 12.84
CA SER A 117 -33.19 9.11 12.95
C SER A 117 -32.44 9.50 14.22
N VAL A 118 -32.38 8.59 15.19
CA VAL A 118 -31.73 8.79 16.49
C VAL A 118 -30.59 7.80 16.64
N ASN A 119 -29.43 8.28 17.05
CA ASN A 119 -28.31 7.43 17.40
C ASN A 119 -28.54 6.82 18.78
N THR A 120 -28.56 5.49 18.85
CA THR A 120 -28.80 4.71 20.06
C THR A 120 -27.56 3.86 20.35
N GLU A 121 -27.16 3.78 21.61
CA GLU A 121 -26.10 2.88 22.06
C GLU A 121 -26.65 1.48 22.33
N CYS A 122 -26.01 0.46 21.78
CA CYS A 122 -26.41 -0.94 21.88
C CYS A 122 -25.21 -1.82 22.24
N PHE A 123 -25.37 -2.72 23.21
CA PHE A 123 -24.36 -3.74 23.54
C PHE A 123 -24.63 -5.02 22.75
N VAL A 124 -23.60 -5.61 22.16
CA VAL A 124 -23.73 -6.78 21.25
C VAL A 124 -24.05 -8.07 22.01
N PHE A 125 -23.70 -8.13 23.29
CA PHE A 125 -23.94 -9.27 24.16
C PHE A 125 -24.71 -8.78 25.38
N GLU A 126 -25.98 -9.19 25.48
CA GLU A 126 -26.75 -9.24 26.73
C GLU A 126 -26.43 -10.52 27.51
#